data_AF-A0A962PS91-F1
#
_entry.id   AF-A0A962PS91-F1
#
_cell.length_a   1.000
_cell.length_b   1.000
_cell.length_c   1.000
_cell.angle_alpha   90.00
_cell.angle_beta   90.00
_cell.angle_gamma   90.00
#
_symmetry.space_group_name_H-M   'P 1'
#
loop_
_entity.id
_entity.type
_entity.pdbx_description
1 polymer ?
#
loop_
_entity_poly.entity_id
_entity_poly.type
_entity_poly.pdbx_seq_one_letter_code
_entity_poly.pdbx_strand_id
1 'polypeptide(L)'
;MRLLYSLAFYLLVPAVLLRLAYRSLREPRYRETPGERFGFCRPINERGLVWVHAVSAGETNAAAPLVRRLLDAGYPVMITTMTPTGRERVHALFGDRVFHAWAPYDLPGSVARFLRRVQPACLVIIDTELWPNRSEERR
;
A
#
# COMPACT_ATOMS: atom_id res chain seq x y z
N MET A 1 -10.89 8.04 -36.24
CA MET A 1 -9.82 8.50 -35.32
C MET A 1 -9.99 7.96 -33.89
N ARG A 2 -11.11 8.23 -33.20
CA ARG A 2 -11.37 7.75 -31.82
C ARG A 2 -11.38 6.22 -31.64
N LEU A 3 -11.99 5.50 -32.59
CA LEU A 3 -12.10 4.02 -32.55
C LEU A 3 -10.75 3.31 -32.69
N LEU A 4 -9.84 3.82 -33.54
CA LEU A 4 -8.49 3.28 -33.71
C LEU A 4 -7.63 3.49 -32.45
N TYR A 5 -7.75 4.65 -31.81
CA TYR A 5 -7.09 4.95 -30.54
C TYR A 5 -7.62 4.07 -29.40
N SER A 6 -8.94 3.91 -29.28
CA SER A 6 -9.52 3.02 -28.27
C SER A 6 -9.12 1.57 -28.51
N LEU A 7 -9.11 1.09 -29.77
CA LEU A 7 -8.72 -0.28 -30.08
C LEU A 7 -7.23 -0.55 -29.80
N ALA A 8 -6.35 0.42 -30.10
CA ALA A 8 -4.92 0.34 -29.76
C ALA A 8 -4.71 0.30 -28.23
N PHE A 9 -5.48 1.09 -27.49
CA PHE A 9 -5.44 1.10 -26.03
C PHE A 9 -5.95 -0.23 -25.44
N TYR A 10 -7.07 -0.76 -25.95
CA TYR A 10 -7.59 -2.07 -25.56
C TYR A 10 -6.69 -3.24 -25.94
N LEU A 11 -5.86 -3.12 -26.98
CA LEU A 11 -4.85 -4.12 -27.33
C LEU A 11 -3.64 -4.10 -26.38
N LEU A 12 -3.29 -2.91 -25.86
CA LEU A 12 -2.18 -2.71 -24.93
C LEU A 12 -2.53 -3.13 -23.49
N VAL A 13 -3.79 -3.01 -23.08
CA VAL A 13 -4.27 -3.41 -21.76
C VAL A 13 -3.95 -4.89 -21.42
N PRO A 14 -4.24 -5.89 -22.27
CA PRO A 14 -3.88 -7.28 -22.00
C PRO A 14 -2.36 -7.46 -21.84
N ALA A 15 -1.53 -6.75 -22.61
CA ALA A 15 -0.08 -6.81 -22.49
C ALA A 15 0.43 -6.20 -21.17
N VAL A 16 -0.19 -5.10 -20.71
CA VAL A 16 0.09 -4.49 -19.41
C VAL A 16 -0.35 -5.44 -18.28
N LEU A 17 -1.54 -6.03 -18.37
CA LEU A 17 -2.06 -7.00 -17.41
C LEU A 17 -1.22 -8.28 -17.37
N LEU A 18 -0.77 -8.78 -18.53
CA LEU A 18 0.15 -9.92 -18.64
C LEU A 18 1.52 -9.59 -18.06
N ARG A 19 2.05 -8.38 -18.26
CA ARG A 19 3.31 -7.94 -17.65
C ARG A 19 3.19 -7.83 -16.13
N LEU A 20 2.06 -7.34 -15.63
CA LEU A 20 1.75 -7.26 -14.19
C LEU A 20 1.57 -8.66 -13.59
N ALA A 21 0.86 -9.55 -14.27
CA ALA A 21 0.69 -10.95 -13.88
C ALA A 21 2.04 -11.72 -13.90
N TYR A 22 2.87 -11.49 -14.92
CA TYR A 22 4.19 -12.08 -15.04
C TYR A 22 5.15 -11.60 -13.95
N ARG A 23 5.09 -10.31 -13.56
CA ARG A 23 5.82 -9.80 -12.39
C ARG A 23 5.30 -10.40 -11.08
N SER A 24 3.99 -10.53 -10.93
CA SER A 24 3.35 -11.18 -9.77
C SER A 24 3.75 -12.65 -9.62
N LEU A 25 3.96 -13.36 -10.73
CA LEU A 25 4.38 -14.76 -10.75
C LEU A 25 5.88 -14.98 -10.52
N ARG A 26 6.73 -13.95 -10.71
CA ARG A 26 8.19 -14.07 -10.63
C ARG A 26 8.81 -13.70 -9.28
N GLU A 27 8.04 -13.15 -8.34
CA GLU A 27 8.54 -12.76 -7.01
C GLU A 27 7.93 -13.67 -5.92
N PRO A 28 8.66 -14.71 -5.45
CA PRO A 28 8.20 -15.61 -4.39
C PRO A 28 7.74 -14.89 -3.11
N ARG A 29 8.25 -13.67 -2.87
CA ARG A 29 7.87 -12.78 -1.76
C ARG A 29 6.42 -12.28 -1.81
N TYR A 30 5.75 -12.32 -2.97
CA TYR A 30 4.31 -12.08 -3.07
C TYR A 30 3.47 -13.21 -2.45
N ARG A 31 4.06 -14.40 -2.25
CA ARG A 31 3.39 -15.58 -1.66
C ARG A 31 3.53 -15.65 -0.15
N GLU A 32 4.29 -14.74 0.46
CA GLU A 32 4.34 -14.63 1.91
C GLU A 32 3.03 -13.97 2.37
N THR A 33 2.28 -14.71 3.20
CA THR A 33 1.02 -14.30 3.87
C THR A 33 -0.17 -13.97 2.95
N PRO A 34 -0.62 -14.88 2.05
CA PRO A 34 -1.79 -14.64 1.18
C PRO A 34 -3.07 -14.36 1.97
N GLY A 35 -3.18 -14.88 3.20
CA GLY A 35 -4.31 -14.62 4.10
C GLY A 35 -4.46 -13.15 4.50
N GLU A 36 -3.37 -12.38 4.60
CA GLU A 36 -3.44 -10.96 4.98
C GLU A 36 -4.25 -10.15 3.98
N ARG A 37 -4.12 -10.47 2.68
CA ARG A 37 -4.88 -9.84 1.59
C ARG A 37 -6.39 -10.12 1.69
N PHE A 38 -6.78 -11.19 2.37
CA PHE A 38 -8.19 -11.48 2.69
C PHE A 38 -8.61 -10.97 4.07
N GLY A 39 -7.80 -10.12 4.70
CA GLY A 39 -8.05 -9.55 6.03
C GLY A 39 -7.69 -10.47 7.20
N PHE A 40 -7.01 -11.60 6.96
CA PHE A 40 -6.48 -12.47 8.02
C PHE A 40 -5.08 -11.99 8.47
N CYS A 41 -4.99 -10.73 8.88
CA CYS A 41 -3.83 -10.19 9.57
C CYS A 41 -3.84 -10.58 11.05
N ARG A 42 -2.71 -10.40 11.75
CA ARG A 42 -2.68 -10.55 13.21
C ARG A 42 -3.61 -9.50 13.84
N PRO A 43 -4.45 -9.87 14.81
CA PRO A 43 -5.22 -8.90 15.58
C PRO A 43 -4.27 -7.91 16.27
N ILE A 44 -4.61 -6.63 16.24
CA ILE A 44 -3.86 -5.57 16.92
C ILE A 44 -4.78 -5.04 18.03
N ASN A 45 -4.29 -5.03 19.26
CA ASN A 45 -5.04 -4.54 20.42
C ASN A 45 -4.39 -3.28 20.98
N GLU A 46 -4.23 -2.28 20.11
CA GLU A 46 -3.59 -1.01 20.43
C GLU A 46 -4.62 0.11 20.29
N ARG A 47 -4.84 0.86 21.37
CA ARG A 47 -5.79 1.98 21.35
C ARG A 47 -5.20 3.14 20.55
N GLY A 48 -6.05 3.81 19.77
CA GLY A 48 -5.62 4.96 18.97
C GLY A 48 -4.75 4.60 17.76
N LEU A 49 -4.78 3.35 17.31
CA LEU A 49 -4.01 2.88 16.17
C LEU A 49 -4.34 3.69 14.91
N VAL A 50 -3.32 4.30 14.31
CA VAL A 50 -3.43 5.02 13.04
C VAL A 50 -3.09 4.08 11.89
N TRP A 51 -4.04 3.87 10.98
CA TRP A 51 -3.80 3.09 9.78
C TRP A 51 -3.33 4.01 8.64
N VAL A 52 -2.13 3.77 8.13
CA VAL A 52 -1.56 4.47 6.97
C VAL A 52 -1.52 3.51 5.78
N HIS A 53 -2.17 3.89 4.68
CA HIS A 53 -2.17 3.12 3.44
C HIS A 53 -1.22 3.75 2.41
N ALA A 54 -0.17 3.02 2.03
CA ALA A 54 0.82 3.42 1.04
C ALA A 54 1.08 2.25 0.08
N VAL A 55 0.54 2.31 -1.13
CA VAL A 55 0.56 1.24 -2.15
C VAL A 55 2.00 0.89 -2.57
N SER A 56 2.86 1.89 -2.70
CA SER A 56 4.21 1.79 -3.27
C SER A 56 5.35 2.21 -2.33
N ALA A 57 6.59 1.90 -2.71
CA ALA A 57 7.79 2.37 -2.00
C ALA A 57 7.93 3.90 -2.05
N GLY A 58 7.49 4.55 -3.13
CA GLY A 58 7.48 6.01 -3.27
C GLY A 58 6.54 6.66 -2.26
N GLU A 59 5.32 6.14 -2.15
CA GLU A 59 4.33 6.60 -1.15
C GLU A 59 4.79 6.29 0.27
N THR A 60 5.43 5.14 0.50
CA THR A 60 6.02 4.81 1.80
C THR A 60 7.06 5.84 2.23
N ASN A 61 7.89 6.32 1.29
CA ASN A 61 8.84 7.41 1.56
C ASN A 61 8.12 8.73 1.85
N ALA A 62 7.09 9.07 1.07
CA ALA A 62 6.30 10.28 1.28
C ALA A 62 5.58 10.27 2.63
N ALA A 63 5.11 9.10 3.07
CA ALA A 63 4.47 8.90 4.37
C ALA A 63 5.43 9.00 5.55
N ALA A 64 6.74 8.84 5.32
CA ALA A 64 7.69 8.63 6.41
C ALA A 64 7.80 9.77 7.43
N PRO A 65 7.78 11.06 7.04
CA PRO A 65 7.74 12.15 8.00
C PRO A 65 6.50 12.11 8.89
N LEU A 66 5.33 11.82 8.31
CA LEU A 66 4.07 11.70 9.05
C LEU A 66 4.12 10.53 10.04
N VAL A 67 4.53 9.35 9.59
CA VAL A 67 4.64 8.16 10.44
C VAL A 67 5.58 8.41 11.61
N ARG A 68 6.74 9.05 11.38
CA ARG A 68 7.67 9.39 12.46
C ARG A 68 7.03 10.30 13.50
N ARG A 69 6.32 11.34 13.08
CA ARG A 69 5.62 12.26 13.99
C ARG A 69 4.55 11.56 14.82
N LEU A 70 3.82 10.61 14.23
CA LEU A 70 2.82 9.81 14.95
C LEU A 70 3.48 8.93 16.01
N LEU A 71 4.57 8.24 15.64
CA LEU A 71 5.35 7.42 16.57
C LEU A 71 5.95 8.24 17.70
N ASP A 72 6.53 9.40 17.41
CA ASP A 72 7.12 10.31 18.41
C ASP A 72 6.05 10.87 19.37
N ALA A 73 4.81 11.02 18.90
CA ALA A 73 3.67 11.39 19.72
C ALA A 73 3.05 10.22 20.49
N GLY A 74 3.61 9.01 20.38
CA GLY A 74 3.17 7.82 21.10
C GLY A 74 1.98 7.08 20.47
N TYR A 75 1.59 7.42 19.23
CA TYR A 75 0.53 6.70 18.54
C TYR A 75 1.07 5.41 17.90
N PRO A 76 0.40 4.27 18.11
CA PRO A 76 0.72 3.05 17.38
C PRO A 76 0.31 3.24 15.91
N VAL A 77 1.13 2.75 14.99
CA VAL A 77 0.90 2.92 13.54
C VAL A 77 0.87 1.56 12.84
N MET A 78 -0.14 1.36 12.02
CA MET A 78 -0.29 0.24 11.09
C MET A 78 -0.08 0.74 9.67
N ILE A 79 0.90 0.19 8.94
CA ILE A 79 1.14 0.51 7.54
C ILE A 79 0.70 -0.65 6.65
N THR A 80 -0.16 -0.37 5.67
CA THR A 80 -0.48 -1.36 4.62
C THR A 80 0.16 -0.99 3.30
N THR A 81 0.77 -1.97 2.65
CA THR A 81 1.36 -1.83 1.31
C THR A 81 0.78 -2.85 0.34
N MET A 82 0.90 -2.61 -0.97
CA MET A 82 0.49 -3.57 -2.01
C MET A 82 1.66 -4.19 -2.77
N THR A 83 2.85 -3.60 -2.66
CA THR A 83 4.07 -4.00 -3.34
C THR A 83 5.15 -4.54 -2.38
N PRO A 84 5.95 -5.55 -2.76
CA PRO A 84 7.08 -6.07 -1.97
C PRO A 84 8.13 -5.00 -1.68
N THR A 85 8.43 -4.15 -2.66
CA THR A 85 9.33 -3.02 -2.48
C THR A 85 8.79 -2.03 -1.44
N GLY A 86 7.47 -1.81 -1.38
CA GLY A 86 6.81 -1.05 -0.31
C GLY A 86 7.04 -1.70 1.06
N ARG A 87 6.80 -3.01 1.19
CA ARG A 87 7.03 -3.77 2.43
C ARG A 87 8.48 -3.69 2.90
N GLU A 88 9.43 -3.95 2.01
CA GLU A 88 10.87 -3.82 2.29
C GLU A 88 11.21 -2.40 2.75
N ARG A 89 10.59 -1.40 2.12
CA ARG A 89 10.82 -0.01 2.48
C ARG A 89 10.27 0.35 3.85
N VAL A 90 9.08 -0.17 4.22
CA VAL A 90 8.51 -0.04 5.56
C VAL A 90 9.48 -0.62 6.60
N HIS A 91 9.94 -1.86 6.40
CA HIS A 91 10.91 -2.49 7.30
C HIS A 91 12.21 -1.69 7.40
N ALA A 92 12.75 -1.21 6.28
CA ALA A 92 13.99 -0.43 6.27
C ALA A 92 13.86 0.92 6.99
N LEU A 93 12.68 1.56 6.97
CA LEU A 93 12.46 2.88 7.58
C LEU A 93 12.07 2.81 9.04
N PHE A 94 11.27 1.81 9.41
CA PHE A 94 10.60 1.77 10.71
C PHE A 94 10.97 0.54 11.55
N GLY A 95 11.55 -0.51 10.96
CA GLY A 95 11.84 -1.76 11.65
C GLY A 95 10.57 -2.34 12.26
N ASP A 96 10.64 -2.70 13.53
CA ASP A 96 9.52 -3.25 14.31
C ASP A 96 8.69 -2.18 15.05
N ARG A 97 8.94 -0.88 14.79
CA ARG A 97 8.21 0.22 15.45
C ARG A 97 6.79 0.43 14.91
N VAL A 98 6.47 -0.19 13.78
CA VAL A 98 5.15 -0.12 13.15
C VAL A 98 4.64 -1.53 12.89
N PHE A 99 3.33 -1.69 12.93
CA PHE A 99 2.69 -2.88 12.39
C PHE A 99 2.67 -2.78 10.87
N HIS A 100 2.85 -3.92 10.19
CA HIS A 100 2.75 -4.00 8.75
C HIS A 100 1.87 -5.19 8.35
N ALA A 101 1.04 -4.99 7.33
CA ALA A 101 0.42 -6.09 6.59
C ALA A 101 0.22 -5.71 5.14
N TRP A 102 -0.06 -6.70 4.31
CA TRP A 102 -0.62 -6.43 2.99
C TRP A 102 -1.97 -5.70 3.10
N ALA A 103 -2.20 -4.74 2.21
CA ALA A 103 -3.53 -4.14 2.09
C ALA A 103 -4.57 -5.21 1.76
N PRO A 104 -5.73 -5.22 2.43
CA PRO A 104 -6.80 -6.15 2.09
C PRO A 104 -7.29 -5.86 0.67
N TYR A 105 -7.68 -6.89 -0.06
CA TYR A 105 -8.43 -6.72 -1.29
C TYR A 105 -9.74 -6.00 -1.02
N ASP A 106 -10.18 -5.21 -2.01
CA ASP A 106 -11.43 -4.45 -1.97
C ASP A 106 -12.65 -5.36 -2.14
N LEU A 107 -12.79 -6.28 -1.19
CA LEU A 107 -13.89 -7.20 -1.04
C LEU A 107 -14.54 -6.89 0.33
N PRO A 108 -15.87 -6.76 0.42
CA PRO A 108 -16.55 -6.42 1.66
C PRO A 108 -16.14 -7.33 2.83
N GLY A 109 -16.00 -8.63 2.57
CA GLY A 109 -15.57 -9.61 3.57
C GLY A 109 -14.11 -9.45 4.02
N SER A 110 -13.21 -9.05 3.13
CA SER A 110 -11.79 -8.87 3.44
C SER A 110 -11.56 -7.58 4.23
N VAL A 111 -12.15 -6.47 3.77
CA VAL A 111 -12.07 -5.16 4.44
C VAL A 111 -12.73 -5.22 5.81
N ALA A 112 -13.96 -5.76 5.91
CA ALA A 112 -14.64 -5.89 7.21
C ALA A 112 -13.86 -6.79 8.18
N ARG A 113 -13.18 -7.81 7.68
CA ARG A 113 -12.34 -8.70 8.48
C ARG A 113 -11.07 -8.00 8.96
N PHE A 114 -10.42 -7.23 8.08
CA PHE A 114 -9.27 -6.41 8.42
C PHE A 114 -9.64 -5.37 9.49
N LEU A 115 -10.70 -4.59 9.27
CA LEU A 115 -11.16 -3.56 10.21
C LEU A 115 -11.54 -4.14 11.57
N ARG A 116 -12.18 -5.32 11.62
CA ARG A 116 -12.49 -6.00 12.89
C ARG A 116 -11.25 -6.47 13.64
N ARG A 117 -10.16 -6.79 12.96
CA ARG A 117 -8.91 -7.26 13.58
C ARG A 117 -7.95 -6.15 13.96
N VAL A 118 -7.91 -5.09 13.15
CA VAL A 118 -6.99 -3.96 13.31
C VAL A 118 -7.61 -2.85 14.16
N GLN A 119 -8.93 -2.68 14.09
CA GLN A 119 -9.70 -1.64 14.80
C GLN A 119 -9.03 -0.25 14.78
N PRO A 120 -8.68 0.28 13.59
CA PRO A 120 -7.97 1.55 13.52
C PRO A 120 -8.88 2.71 13.96
N ALA A 121 -8.30 3.70 14.63
CA ALA A 121 -8.99 4.92 15.03
C ALA A 121 -9.18 5.89 13.84
N CYS A 122 -8.25 5.87 12.88
CA CYS A 122 -8.37 6.60 11.62
C CYS A 122 -7.59 5.92 10.50
N LEU A 123 -7.94 6.26 9.25
CA LEU A 123 -7.25 5.85 8.04
C LEU A 123 -6.66 7.08 7.34
N VAL A 124 -5.38 7.02 7.02
CA VAL A 124 -4.66 7.99 6.19
C VAL A 124 -4.25 7.30 4.89
N ILE A 125 -4.77 7.78 3.76
CA ILE A 125 -4.42 7.27 2.44
C ILE A 125 -3.34 8.18 1.85
N ILE A 126 -2.22 7.60 1.43
CA ILE A 126 -1.14 8.29 0.76
C ILE A 126 -1.27 8.02 -0.72
N ASP A 127 -1.89 8.96 -1.42
CA ASP A 127 -1.98 8.97 -2.88
C ASP A 127 -0.93 9.92 -3.43
N THR A 128 0.06 9.39 -4.15
CA THR A 128 1.06 10.23 -4.83
C THR A 128 0.65 10.57 -6.26
N GLU A 129 -0.46 11.29 -6.42
CA GLU A 129 -0.63 12.23 -7.53
C GLU A 129 -0.06 13.60 -7.12
N LEU A 130 1.25 13.64 -6.88
CA LEU A 130 1.97 14.88 -6.57
C LEU A 130 2.14 15.72 -7.85
N TRP A 131 1.18 16.62 -8.09
CA TRP A 131 1.27 17.88 -8.84
C TRP A 131 2.39 17.99 -9.91
N PRO A 132 2.09 17.93 -11.22
CA PRO A 132 3.10 18.05 -12.29
C PRO A 132 3.96 19.33 -12.23
N ASN A 133 3.46 20.41 -11.65
CA ASN A 133 4.12 21.73 -11.63
C ASN A 133 5.39 21.84 -10.77
N ARG A 134 5.78 20.83 -9.98
CA ARG A 134 7.01 20.90 -9.17
C ARG A 134 8.23 20.18 -9.74
N SER A 135 8.07 19.50 -10.88
CA SER A 135 9.19 18.78 -11.52
C SER A 135 10.14 19.68 -12.33
N GLU A 136 9.82 20.97 -12.52
CA GLU A 136 10.65 21.90 -13.31
C GLU A 136 11.60 22.80 -12.50
N GLU A 137 11.48 22.89 -11.17
CA GLU A 137 12.31 23.80 -10.37
C GLU A 137 13.63 23.19 -9.90
N ARG A 138 14.34 22.53 -10.83
CA ARG A 138 15.75 22.19 -10.67
C ARG A 138 16.46 22.18 -12.02
N ARG A 139 16.69 23.39 -12.54
CA ARG A 139 17.84 23.69 -13.40
C ARG A 139 18.65 24.79 -12.75
#